data_AF-A0A4Y2MWP5-F1
#
_entry.id   AF-A0A4Y2MWP5-F1
#
_cell.length_a   1.000
_cell.length_b   1.000
_cell.length_c   1.000
_cell.angle_alpha   90.00
_cell.angle_beta   90.00
_cell.angle_gamma   90.00
#
_symmetry.space_group_name_H-M   'P 1'
#
loop_
_entity.id
_entity.type
_entity.pdbx_description
1 polymer ?
#
loop_
_entity_poly.entity_id
_entity_poly.type
_entity_poly.pdbx_seq_one_letter_code
_entity_poly.pdbx_strand_id
1 'polypeptide(L)'
;GFKIEVHSGKALAESLDAAVVPENPYFNTMLRMVATRCMAQALYFSSGVLPVSDYFHYGLAVSIYTHFTSPIRRYFVKLDNSIL
;
A
#
# COMPACT_ATOMS: atom_id res chain seq x y z
N GLY A 1 -3.56 -17.28 19.40
CA GLY A 1 -3.47 -15.86 19.00
C GLY A 1 -2.78 -15.78 17.65
N PHE A 2 -2.97 -14.70 16.89
CA PHE A 2 -2.37 -14.51 15.57
C PHE A 2 -1.08 -13.69 15.67
N LYS A 3 -0.03 -14.11 14.95
CA LYS A 3 1.23 -13.36 14.84
C LYS A 3 1.21 -12.58 13.53
N ILE A 4 1.27 -11.25 13.60
CA ILE A 4 1.29 -10.38 12.43
C ILE A 4 2.72 -9.91 12.19
N GLU A 5 3.25 -10.23 11.02
CA GLU A 5 4.63 -9.93 10.64
C GLU A 5 4.67 -8.62 9.84
N VAL A 6 5.42 -7.62 10.32
CA VAL A 6 5.45 -6.26 9.72
C VAL A 6 6.78 -5.91 9.05
N HIS A 7 7.70 -6.87 8.97
CA HIS A 7 9.07 -6.64 8.48
C HIS A 7 9.15 -6.48 6.96
N SER A 8 8.16 -6.98 6.21
CA SER A 8 8.05 -6.76 4.76
C SER A 8 6.58 -6.81 4.33
N GLY A 9 6.26 -6.18 3.20
CA GLY A 9 4.90 -6.25 2.62
C GLY A 9 4.46 -7.67 2.31
N LYS A 10 5.40 -8.52 1.88
CA LYS A 10 5.14 -9.95 1.64
C LYS A 10 4.80 -10.70 2.93
N ALA A 11 5.62 -10.56 3.96
CA ALA A 11 5.37 -11.26 5.22
C ALA A 11 4.09 -10.76 5.92
N LEU A 12 3.76 -9.48 5.76
CA LEU A 12 2.49 -8.94 6.21
C LEU A 12 1.31 -9.60 5.48
N ALA A 13 1.39 -9.73 4.16
CA ALA A 13 0.35 -10.42 3.39
C ALA A 13 0.21 -11.89 3.81
N GLU A 14 1.31 -12.64 3.91
CA GLU A 14 1.31 -14.06 4.30
C GLU A 14 0.76 -14.27 5.73
N SER A 15 1.16 -13.42 6.68
CA SER A 15 0.66 -13.51 8.06
C SER A 15 -0.81 -13.12 8.19
N LEU A 16 -1.30 -12.17 7.38
CA LEU A 16 -2.73 -11.86 7.29
C LEU A 16 -3.52 -12.98 6.63
N ASP A 17 -2.99 -13.62 5.59
CA ASP A 17 -3.64 -14.76 4.92
C ASP A 17 -3.80 -15.96 5.87
N ALA A 18 -2.82 -16.20 6.74
CA ALA A 18 -2.87 -17.25 7.74
C ALA A 18 -3.83 -16.95 8.91
N ALA A 19 -4.26 -15.71 9.09
CA ALA A 19 -5.11 -15.29 10.22
C ALA A 19 -6.60 -15.58 9.98
N VAL A 20 -6.95 -16.87 9.92
CA VAL A 20 -8.31 -17.37 9.68
C VAL A 20 -8.89 -18.00 10.95
N VAL A 21 -10.14 -17.66 11.26
CA VAL A 21 -10.94 -18.29 12.32
C VAL A 21 -12.09 -19.03 11.63
N PRO A 22 -12.15 -20.38 11.65
CA PRO A 22 -13.19 -21.15 10.97
C PRO A 22 -14.61 -20.77 11.41
N GLU A 23 -14.78 -20.45 12.69
CA GLU A 23 -16.05 -20.07 13.31
C GLU A 23 -16.50 -18.65 12.93
N ASN A 24 -15.57 -17.82 12.42
CA ASN A 24 -15.84 -16.44 12.00
C ASN A 24 -15.05 -16.10 10.72
N PRO A 25 -15.57 -16.47 9.53
CA PRO A 25 -14.93 -16.16 8.25
C PRO A 25 -14.72 -14.66 8.01
N TYR A 26 -15.54 -13.81 8.62
CA TYR A 26 -15.45 -12.35 8.48
C TYR A 26 -14.28 -11.74 9.27
N PHE A 27 -13.70 -12.48 10.22
CA PHE A 27 -12.56 -12.04 11.01
C PHE A 27 -11.37 -11.61 10.15
N ASN A 28 -11.03 -12.39 9.13
CA ASN A 28 -9.91 -12.08 8.25
C ASN A 28 -10.13 -10.75 7.50
N THR A 29 -11.35 -10.53 7.00
CA THR A 29 -11.73 -9.29 6.32
C THR A 29 -11.61 -8.09 7.25
N MET A 30 -12.14 -8.18 8.48
CA MET A 30 -12.02 -7.11 9.46
C MET A 30 -10.56 -6.80 9.79
N LEU A 31 -9.75 -7.85 9.98
CA LEU A 31 -8.32 -7.69 10.28
C LEU A 31 -7.59 -6.96 9.14
N ARG A 32 -7.90 -7.27 7.89
CA ARG A 32 -7.36 -6.53 6.73
C ARG A 32 -7.80 -5.07 6.71
N MET A 33 -9.06 -4.78 7.03
CA MET A 33 -9.54 -3.40 7.10
C MET A 33 -8.81 -2.58 8.16
N VAL A 34 -8.52 -3.19 9.31
CA VAL A 34 -7.73 -2.56 10.37
C VAL A 34 -6.28 -2.39 9.93
N ALA A 35 -5.67 -3.42 9.33
CA ALA A 35 -4.29 -3.35 8.82
C ALA A 35 -4.10 -2.20 7.81
N THR A 36 -5.03 -2.01 6.87
CA THR A 36 -4.99 -0.89 5.92
C THR A 36 -5.08 0.47 6.60
N ARG A 37 -5.81 0.59 7.72
CA ARG A 37 -5.90 1.84 8.48
C ARG A 37 -4.61 2.17 9.25
N CYS A 38 -3.80 1.16 9.55
CA CYS A 38 -2.50 1.34 10.19
C CYS A 38 -1.37 1.63 9.20
N MET A 39 -1.62 1.53 7.88
CA MET A 39 -0.63 1.84 6.85
C MET A 39 -0.50 3.35 6.63
N ALA A 40 0.71 3.79 6.29
CA ALA A 40 0.94 5.16 5.84
C ALA A 40 0.17 5.43 4.54
N GLN A 41 -0.37 6.64 4.42
CA GLN A 41 -1.06 7.08 3.21
C GLN A 41 -0.04 7.31 2.08
N ALA A 42 -0.36 6.87 0.87
CA ALA A 42 0.42 7.18 -0.31
C ALA A 42 0.27 8.67 -0.66
N LEU A 43 1.38 9.35 -0.95
CA LEU A 43 1.43 10.80 -1.18
C LEU A 43 2.09 11.10 -2.52
N TYR A 44 1.53 12.04 -3.27
CA TYR A 44 2.18 12.51 -4.49
C TYR A 44 3.37 13.40 -4.15
N PHE A 45 4.49 13.18 -4.84
CA PHE A 45 5.66 14.04 -4.78
C PHE A 45 6.27 14.20 -6.17
N SER A 46 7.05 15.26 -6.38
CA SER A 46 7.80 15.43 -7.64
C SER A 46 9.14 14.70 -7.58
N SER A 47 9.61 14.16 -8.71
CA SER A 47 10.86 13.40 -8.81
C SER A 47 12.16 14.14 -8.42
N GLY A 48 12.08 15.43 -8.09
CA GLY A 48 13.22 16.21 -7.56
C GLY A 48 13.18 16.44 -6.05
N VAL A 49 12.13 15.99 -5.35
CA VAL A 49 11.91 16.30 -3.93
C VAL A 49 12.51 15.24 -3.01
N LEU A 50 12.47 13.97 -3.42
CA LEU A 50 12.95 12.84 -2.63
C LEU A 50 14.07 12.10 -3.37
N PRO A 51 14.98 11.42 -2.65
CA PRO A 51 15.93 10.52 -3.28
C PRO A 51 15.22 9.28 -3.85
N VAL A 52 15.80 8.68 -4.90
CA VAL A 52 15.21 7.50 -5.58
C VAL A 52 15.03 6.29 -4.65
N SER A 53 15.82 6.21 -3.57
CA SER A 53 15.65 5.18 -2.53
C SER A 53 14.27 5.19 -1.88
N ASP A 54 13.60 6.35 -1.90
CA ASP A 54 12.36 6.58 -1.17
C ASP A 54 11.14 6.48 -2.10
N TYR A 55 11.31 6.09 -3.36
CA TYR A 55 10.22 5.96 -4.34
C TYR A 55 9.43 4.65 -4.21
N PHE A 56 9.88 3.77 -3.32
CA PHE A 56 9.31 2.45 -3.17
C PHE A 56 7.87 2.50 -2.65
N HIS A 57 6.93 2.05 -3.48
CA HIS A 57 5.52 2.03 -3.14
C HIS A 57 5.15 0.74 -2.39
N TYR A 58 5.21 0.79 -1.06
CA TYR A 58 5.00 -0.37 -0.16
C TYR A 58 3.72 -1.17 -0.47
N GLY A 59 2.59 -0.49 -0.67
CA GLY A 59 1.30 -1.17 -0.90
C GLY A 59 1.16 -1.88 -2.25
N LEU A 60 2.01 -1.55 -3.23
CA LEU A 60 2.02 -2.16 -4.57
C LEU A 60 3.27 -3.02 -4.80
N ALA A 61 4.21 -3.01 -3.86
CA ALA A 61 5.49 -3.71 -3.94
C ALA A 61 6.29 -3.38 -5.23
N VAL A 62 6.28 -2.12 -5.66
CA VAL A 62 7.02 -1.63 -6.84
C VAL A 62 7.98 -0.50 -6.47
N SER A 63 9.09 -0.38 -7.20
CA SER A 63 10.15 0.61 -6.92
C SER A 63 9.80 2.04 -7.30
N ILE A 64 8.89 2.24 -8.25
CA ILE A 64 8.40 3.54 -8.67
C ILE A 64 6.96 3.37 -9.15
N TYR A 65 6.09 4.29 -8.77
CA TYR A 65 4.70 4.28 -9.19
C TYR A 65 4.17 5.69 -9.49
N THR A 66 3.29 5.80 -10.48
CA THR A 66 2.53 7.02 -10.76
C THR A 66 1.13 6.67 -11.23
N HIS A 67 0.18 7.56 -10.99
CA HIS A 67 -1.15 7.44 -11.57
C HIS A 67 -1.17 8.09 -12.96
N PHE A 68 -1.40 7.28 -13.98
CA PHE A 68 -1.66 7.73 -15.35
C PHE A 68 -3.15 7.66 -15.74
N THR A 69 -3.92 6.81 -15.07
CA THR A 69 -5.32 6.57 -15.43
C THR A 69 -6.24 7.66 -14.88
N SER A 70 -7.35 7.91 -15.60
CA SER A 70 -8.41 8.87 -15.23
C SER A 70 -7.99 10.36 -15.20
N PRO A 71 -7.34 10.92 -16.25
CA PRO A 71 -6.88 12.32 -16.29
C PRO A 71 -7.98 13.36 -16.13
N ILE A 72 -9.23 13.03 -16.48
CA ILE A 72 -10.39 13.92 -16.32
C ILE A 72 -10.65 14.24 -14.83
N ARG A 73 -10.36 13.30 -13.91
CA ARG A 73 -10.67 13.44 -12.48
C ARG A 73 -9.41 13.50 -11.61
N ARG A 74 -8.20 13.45 -12.18
CA ARG A 74 -6.93 13.44 -11.45
C ARG A 74 -5.97 14.46 -12.06
N TYR A 75 -5.82 15.60 -11.40
CA TYR A 75 -4.97 16.70 -11.87
C TYR A 75 -3.49 16.30 -11.98
N PHE A 76 -3.01 15.42 -11.09
CA PHE A 76 -1.62 14.97 -11.06
C PHE A 76 -1.18 14.23 -12.33
N VAL A 77 -2.12 13.61 -13.07
CA VAL A 77 -1.81 12.97 -14.38
C VAL A 77 -1.29 13.99 -15.40
N LYS A 78 -1.67 15.27 -15.27
CA LYS A 78 -1.21 16.33 -16.18
C LYS A 78 0.20 16.81 -15.86
N LEU A 79 0.73 16.49 -14.68
CA LEU A 79 2.08 16.84 -14.25
C LEU A 79 2.92 15.57 -14.34
N ASP A 80 3.58 15.39 -15.48
CA ASP A 80 4.38 14.22 -15.91
C ASP A 80 5.53 13.82 -14.95
N ASN A 81 5.71 14.56 -13.85
CA ASN A 81 6.76 14.36 -12.87
C ASN A 81 6.26 13.93 -11.48
N SER A 82 4.96 13.60 -11.33
CA SER A 82 4.36 13.20 -10.04
C SER A 82 4.51 11.70 -9.80
N ILE A 83 5.22 11.31 -8.74
CA ILE A 83 5.39 9.93 -8.26
C ILE A 83 4.57 9.76 -6.96
N LEU A 84 4.13 8.55 -6.65
CA LEU A 84 3.35 8.19 -5.46
C LEU A 84 4.09 7.24 -4.53
#